data_AF-A0A699YAW6-F1
#
_entry.id   AF-A0A699YAW6-F1
#
_cell.length_a   1.000
_cell.length_b   1.000
_cell.length_c   1.000
_cell.angle_alpha   90.00
_cell.angle_beta   90.00
_cell.angle_gamma   90.00
#
_symmetry.space_group_name_H-M   'P 1'
#
loop_
_entity.id
_entity.type
_entity.pdbx_description
1 polymer ?
#
loop_
_entity_poly.entity_id
_entity_poly.type
_entity_poly.pdbx_seq_one_letter_code
_entity_poly.pdbx_strand_id
1 'polypeptide(L)' 'MHHLPDQVGAWSTITRKTGEETRKRAVVIRDDSNRSIEITLWGNFVDKPGNDLEQ' A
#
# COMPACT_ATOMS: atom_id res chain seq x y z
N MET A 1 -17.24 -0.65 11.64
CA MET A 1 -17.46 -0.28 10.23
C MET A 1 -16.07 -0.28 9.59
N HIS A 2 -15.74 -1.27 8.77
CA HIS A 2 -14.41 -1.40 8.15
C HIS A 2 -14.39 -0.52 6.89
N HIS A 3 -13.61 0.55 6.90
CA HIS A 3 -13.35 1.36 5.70
C HIS A 3 -12.45 0.54 4.78
N LEU A 4 -13.03 -0.01 3.72
CA LEU A 4 -12.27 -0.59 2.62
C LEU A 4 -11.57 0.55 1.86
N PRO A 5 -10.37 0.31 1.30
CA PRO A 5 -9.72 1.31 0.46
C PRO A 5 -10.59 1.59 -0.77
N ASP A 6 -10.86 2.88 -1.02
CA ASP A 6 -11.65 3.34 -2.17
C ASP A 6 -10.97 2.99 -3.49
N GLN A 7 -9.64 2.91 -3.50
CA GLN A 7 -8.86 2.55 -4.67
C GLN A 7 -7.56 1.86 -4.27
N VAL A 8 -7.27 0.72 -4.92
CA VAL A 8 -6.02 0.01 -4.74
C VAL A 8 -5.32 -0.10 -6.10
N GLY A 9 -4.20 0.61 -6.27
CA GLY A 9 -3.42 0.57 -7.51
C GLY A 9 -2.73 -0.77 -7.73
N ALA A 10 -2.32 -1.05 -8.97
CA ALA A 10 -1.40 -2.14 -9.24
C ALA A 10 -0.04 -1.87 -8.58
N TRP A 11 0.65 -2.92 -8.17
CA TRP A 11 2.01 -2.77 -7.67
C TRP A 11 3.01 -2.69 -8.82
N SER A 12 4.17 -2.09 -8.55
CA SER A 12 5.28 -1.98 -9.49
C SER A 12 6.62 -2.19 -8.79
N THR A 13 7.63 -2.63 -9.53
CA THR A 13 9.02 -2.70 -9.06
C THR A 13 9.73 -1.38 -9.34
N ILE A 14 10.53 -0.91 -8.40
CA ILE A 14 11.42 0.25 -8.57
C ILE A 14 12.82 -0.10 -8.06
N THR A 15 13.84 0.58 -8.59
CA THR A 15 15.21 0.49 -8.08
C THR A 15 15.46 1.61 -7.07
N ARG A 16 15.93 1.25 -5.87
CA ARG A 16 16.35 2.21 -4.84
C ARG A 16 17.64 2.90 -5.25
N LYS A 17 17.95 4.05 -4.61
CA LYS A 17 19.24 4.75 -4.80
C LYS A 17 20.46 3.87 -4.50
N THR A 18 20.28 2.85 -3.66
CA THR A 18 21.30 1.85 -3.31
C THR A 18 21.49 0.76 -4.37
N GLY A 19 20.72 0.77 -5.46
CA GLY A 19 20.75 -0.24 -6.52
C GLY A 19 19.85 -1.45 -6.29
N GLU A 20 19.29 -1.61 -5.09
CA GLU A 20 18.38 -2.71 -4.75
C GLU A 20 16.99 -2.50 -5.36
N GLU A 21 16.38 -3.57 -5.89
CA GLU A 21 14.98 -3.53 -6.32
C GLU A 21 14.01 -3.67 -5.12
N THR A 22 12.93 -2.91 -5.14
CA THR A 22 11.81 -3.05 -4.19
C THR A 22 10.49 -2.91 -4.92
N ARG A 23 9.44 -3.54 -4.40
CA ARG A 23 8.07 -3.30 -4.88
C ARG A 23 7.43 -2.13 -4.14
N LYS A 24 6.52 -1.44 -4.83
CA LYS A 24 5.65 -0.40 -4.26
C LYS A 24 4.20 -0.54 -4.75
N ARG A 25 3.24 -0.10 -3.94
CA ARG A 25 1.81 -0.05 -4.31
C ARG A 25 1.12 1.14 -3.65
N ALA A 26 0.36 1.90 -4.41
CA ALA A 26 -0.45 3.00 -3.88
C ALA A 26 -1.84 2.50 -3.48
N VAL A 27 -2.29 2.93 -2.30
CA VAL A 27 -3.62 2.65 -1.73
C VAL A 27 -4.24 3.97 -1.31
N VAL A 28 -5.45 4.26 -1.80
CA VAL A 28 -6.21 5.44 -1.39
C VAL A 28 -7.26 5.03 -0.37
N ILE A 29 -7.24 5.68 0.78
CA ILE A 29 -8.23 5.50 1.84
C ILE A 29 -9.02 6.80 1.96
N ARG A 30 -10.35 6.69 2.00
CA ARG A 30 -11.25 7.80 2.28
C ARG A 30 -11.92 7.57 3.63
N ASP A 31 -12.03 8.64 4.43
CA ASP A 31 -12.78 8.63 5.68
C ASP A 31 -14.23 9.13 5.48
N ASP A 32 -15.04 9.02 6.53
CA ASP A 32 -16.45 9.46 6.50
C ASP A 32 -16.61 10.98 6.32
N SER A 33 -15.53 11.76 6.45
CA SER A 33 -15.52 13.19 6.14
C SER A 33 -15.29 13.48 4.65
N ASN A 34 -15.27 12.44 3.81
CA ASN A 34 -15.03 12.49 2.37
C ASN A 34 -13.62 13.02 2.01
N ARG A 35 -12.68 13.00 2.96
CA ARG A 35 -11.27 13.32 2.72
C ARG A 35 -10.51 12.05 2.42
N SER A 36 -9.51 12.14 1.54
CA SER A 36 -8.72 10.99 1.11
C SER A 36 -7.24 11.18 1.41
N ILE A 37 -6.56 10.09 1.74
CA ILE A 37 -5.11 10.02 1.85
C ILE A 37 -4.59 8.92 0.92
N GLU A 38 -3.38 9.10 0.41
CA GLU A 38 -2.64 8.07 -0.31
C GLU A 38 -1.58 7.46 0.60
N ILE A 39 -1.56 6.13 0.67
CA ILE A 39 -0.56 5.34 1.37
C ILE A 39 0.23 4.56 0.32
N THR A 40 1.55 4.68 0.35
CA THR A 40 2.43 3.81 -0.46
C THR A 40 2.95 2.66 0.40
N LEU A 41 2.54 1.44 0.05
CA LEU A 41 3.05 0.20 0.62
C LEU A 41 4.33 -0.22 -0.10
N TRP A 42 5.25 -0.86 0.63
CA TRP A 42 6.58 -1.23 0.14
C TRP A 42 6.91 -2.69 0.46
N GLY A 43 7.73 -3.30 -0.38
CA GLY A 43 8.26 -4.65 -0.13
C GLY A 43 7.16 -5.68 0.10
N ASN A 44 7.23 -6.40 1.22
CA ASN A 44 6.28 -7.45 1.60
C ASN A 44 4.84 -6.96 1.84
N PHE A 45 4.66 -5.67 2.16
CA PHE A 45 3.33 -5.11 2.45
C PHE A 45 2.49 -4.87 1.18
N VAL A 46 3.09 -5.05 -0.01
CA VAL A 46 2.44 -4.78 -1.28
C VAL A 46 1.31 -5.77 -1.61
N ASP A 47 1.49 -7.04 -1.24
CA ASP A 47 0.62 -8.16 -1.61
C ASP A 47 0.28 -9.10 -0.44
N LYS A 48 0.95 -8.99 0.71
CA LYS A 48 0.62 -9.79 1.89
C LYS A 48 -0.41 -9.07 2.77
N PRO A 49 -1.54 -9.72 3.09
CA PRO A 49 -2.47 -9.25 4.10
C PRO A 49 -1.76 -8.94 5.42
N GLY A 50 -2.22 -7.90 6.13
CA GLY A 50 -1.63 -7.51 7.43
C GLY A 50 -1.63 -8.65 8.46
N ASN A 51 -2.67 -9.49 8.44
CA ASN A 51 -2.78 -10.66 9.32
C ASN A 51 -1.67 -11.70 9.09
N ASP A 52 -1.04 -11.73 7.91
CA ASP A 52 0.08 -12.63 7.61
C ASP A 52 1.44 -12.03 7.99
N LEU A 53 1.45 -10.77 8.47
CA LEU A 53 2.64 -10.00 8.81
C LEU A 53 2.78 -9.72 10.31
N GLU A 54 1.71 -9.93 11.08
CA GLU A 54 1.74 -9.90 12.55
C GLU A 54 2.31 -11.24 13.06
N GLN A 55 3.37 -11.18 13.88
CA GLN A 55 3.92 -12.33 14.62
C GLN A 55 3.57 -12.23 16.10
#